data_AF-A0AAW8R568-F1
#
_entry.id   AF-A0AAW8R568-F1
#
_cell.length_a   1.000
_cell.length_b   1.000
_cell.length_c   1.000
_cell.angle_alpha   90.00
_cell.angle_beta   90.00
_cell.angle_gamma   90.00
#
_symmetry.space_group_name_H-M   'P 1'
#
loop_
_entity.id
_entity.type
_entity.pdbx_description
1 polymer ?
#
loop_
_entity_poly.entity_id
_entity_poly.type
_entity_poly.pdbx_seq_one_letter_code
_entity_poly.pdbx_strand_id
1 'polypeptide(L)'
;MTNKTDFSINKKLKTLSLIAIIFTTLSLASCANQQSTTLYEQLGGMEKLELIANNFVNEIAFNEEIYSYFEETNIERFTEKLVEQLCVMSNGPCTYTGDSMAQVHAGMQITENHFNLTVDLFVAAMDKAEVPHRLQNQLLKEMAKTRDEMLYK
;
A
#
# COMPACT_ATOMS: atom_id res chain seq x y z
N MET A 1 -33.84 74.25 -11.55
CA MET A 1 -33.14 73.77 -10.33
C MET A 1 -33.07 72.26 -10.41
N THR A 2 -32.06 71.72 -11.08
CA THR A 2 -31.83 70.27 -11.20
C THR A 2 -30.65 69.87 -10.32
N ASN A 3 -30.84 68.76 -9.61
CA ASN A 3 -30.26 68.45 -8.31
C ASN A 3 -28.79 68.00 -8.38
N LYS A 4 -27.94 68.52 -7.49
CA LYS A 4 -26.54 68.11 -7.28
C LYS A 4 -26.37 66.65 -6.79
N THR A 5 -27.47 65.97 -6.48
CA THR A 5 -27.51 64.65 -5.85
C THR A 5 -27.30 63.48 -6.82
N ASP A 6 -27.66 63.61 -8.10
CA ASP A 6 -27.53 62.51 -9.09
C ASP A 6 -26.09 62.25 -9.55
N PHE A 7 -25.19 63.23 -9.42
CA PHE A 7 -23.81 63.09 -9.86
C PHE A 7 -22.93 62.28 -8.88
N SER A 8 -23.27 62.28 -7.59
CA SER A 8 -22.49 61.61 -6.54
C SER A 8 -22.72 60.08 -6.51
N ILE A 9 -23.94 59.64 -6.82
CA ILE A 9 -24.34 58.23 -6.78
C ILE A 9 -23.67 57.44 -7.93
N ASN A 10 -23.63 58.01 -9.14
CA ASN A 10 -23.01 57.39 -10.31
C ASN A 10 -21.48 57.27 -10.21
N LYS A 11 -20.83 58.12 -9.40
CA LYS A 11 -19.38 58.06 -9.17
C LYS A 11 -19.00 56.91 -8.23
N LYS A 12 -19.79 56.67 -7.18
CA LYS A 12 -19.56 55.58 -6.22
C LYS A 12 -19.80 54.18 -6.83
N LEU A 13 -20.76 54.06 -7.75
CA LEU A 13 -21.07 52.78 -8.41
C LEU A 13 -19.97 52.33 -9.38
N LYS A 14 -19.33 53.28 -10.08
CA LYS A 14 -18.21 52.99 -11.00
C LYS A 14 -16.91 52.62 -10.26
N THR A 15 -16.67 53.17 -9.07
CA THR A 15 -15.48 52.84 -8.27
C THR A 15 -15.57 51.49 -7.55
N LEU A 16 -16.79 50.95 -7.35
CA LEU A 16 -16.97 49.66 -6.67
C LEU A 16 -16.84 48.45 -7.62
N SER A 17 -16.95 48.68 -8.93
CA SER A 17 -16.87 47.61 -9.95
C SER A 17 -15.45 47.26 -10.41
N LEU A 18 -14.43 48.08 -10.11
CA LEU A 18 -13.05 47.79 -10.54
C LEU A 18 -12.23 46.94 -9.56
N ILE A 19 -12.67 46.76 -8.31
CA ILE A 19 -11.91 46.00 -7.31
C ILE A 19 -12.26 44.50 -7.34
N ALA A 20 -13.39 44.11 -7.93
CA ALA A 20 -13.86 42.73 -7.97
C ALA A 20 -13.29 41.86 -9.11
N ILE A 21 -12.48 42.43 -10.02
CA ILE A 21 -11.98 41.72 -11.22
C ILE A 21 -10.48 41.33 -11.09
N ILE A 22 -9.77 41.82 -10.07
CA ILE A 22 -8.33 41.55 -9.88
C ILE A 22 -8.05 40.32 -9.00
N PHE A 23 -9.08 39.71 -8.39
CA PHE A 23 -8.92 38.56 -7.48
C PHE A 23 -9.28 37.18 -8.08
N THR A 24 -9.46 37.09 -9.40
CA THR A 24 -9.98 35.88 -10.07
C THR A 24 -9.04 35.24 -11.11
N THR A 25 -7.73 35.56 -11.12
CA THR A 25 -6.80 35.02 -12.13
C THR A 25 -5.45 34.51 -11.58
N LEU A 26 -5.40 34.04 -10.34
CA LEU A 26 -4.26 33.31 -9.80
C LEU A 26 -4.80 32.04 -9.11
N SER A 27 -4.89 30.88 -9.76
CA SER A 27 -3.75 29.96 -9.86
C SER A 27 -4.11 28.80 -10.79
N LEU A 28 -3.61 28.80 -12.02
CA LEU A 28 -3.60 27.63 -12.91
C LEU A 28 -2.14 27.33 -13.24
N ALA A 29 -1.47 26.60 -12.36
CA ALA A 29 -0.28 25.78 -12.66
C ALA A 29 0.21 25.10 -11.37
N SER A 30 -0.58 24.19 -10.81
CA SER A 30 -0.01 23.13 -9.98
C SER A 30 0.07 21.88 -10.84
N CYS A 31 1.04 21.83 -11.74
CA CYS A 31 1.53 20.55 -12.22
C CYS A 31 2.33 19.96 -11.06
N ALA A 32 1.64 19.42 -10.05
CA ALA A 32 2.29 18.55 -9.09
C ALA A 32 2.90 17.41 -9.91
N ASN A 33 4.22 17.37 -9.98
CA ASN A 33 4.97 16.24 -10.48
C ASN A 33 4.68 15.08 -9.50
N GLN A 34 3.58 14.38 -9.72
CA GLN A 34 3.24 13.15 -9.00
C GLN A 34 4.25 12.11 -9.46
N GLN A 35 5.44 12.12 -8.84
CA GLN A 35 6.23 10.92 -8.75
C GLN A 35 5.30 9.90 -8.09
N SER A 36 4.83 8.91 -8.85
CA SER A 36 3.96 7.87 -8.31
C SER A 36 4.73 7.20 -7.19
N THR A 37 4.26 7.35 -5.95
CA THR A 37 4.89 6.74 -4.78
C THR A 37 4.90 5.23 -4.96
N THR A 38 5.98 4.58 -4.55
CA THR A 38 6.10 3.12 -4.66
C THR A 38 5.00 2.44 -3.84
N LEU A 39 4.70 1.17 -4.12
CA LEU A 39 3.76 0.43 -3.27
C LEU A 39 4.28 0.37 -1.82
N TYR A 40 5.59 0.24 -1.63
CA TYR A 40 6.28 0.31 -0.34
C TYR A 40 5.94 1.59 0.42
N GLU A 41 6.09 2.76 -0.23
CA GLU A 41 5.74 4.06 0.37
C GLU A 41 4.23 4.16 0.66
N GLN A 42 3.38 3.66 -0.24
CA GLN A 42 1.93 3.67 -0.04
C GLN A 42 1.48 2.77 1.12
N LEU A 43 2.17 1.67 1.36
CA LEU A 43 1.90 0.77 2.50
C LEU A 43 2.29 1.41 3.84
N GLY A 44 3.27 2.33 3.84
CA GLY A 44 3.82 2.92 5.06
C GLY A 44 5.25 2.48 5.37
N GLY A 45 5.96 1.95 4.37
CA GLY A 45 7.36 1.59 4.46
C GLY A 45 7.63 0.39 5.39
N MET A 46 8.87 0.31 5.88
CA MET A 46 9.40 -0.83 6.62
C MET A 46 8.56 -1.18 7.86
N GLU A 47 8.17 -0.16 8.64
CA GLU A 47 7.37 -0.35 9.86
C GLU A 47 6.05 -1.08 9.55
N LYS A 48 5.39 -0.75 8.44
CA LYS A 48 4.17 -1.48 8.05
C LYS A 48 4.48 -2.91 7.63
N LEU A 49 5.57 -3.14 6.88
CA LEU A 49 5.94 -4.48 6.44
C LEU A 49 6.29 -5.40 7.61
N GLU A 50 7.03 -4.90 8.61
CA GLU A 50 7.32 -5.61 9.86
C GLU A 50 6.03 -5.94 10.61
N LEU A 51 5.09 -4.99 10.70
CA LEU A 51 3.79 -5.23 11.33
C LEU A 51 2.99 -6.33 10.60
N ILE A 52 2.93 -6.29 9.27
CA ILE A 52 2.26 -7.32 8.45
C ILE A 52 2.90 -8.69 8.69
N ALA A 53 4.23 -8.78 8.63
CA ALA A 53 4.96 -10.04 8.81
C ALA A 53 4.73 -10.63 10.21
N ASN A 54 4.79 -9.80 11.26
CA ASN A 54 4.53 -10.23 12.63
C ASN A 54 3.07 -10.70 12.82
N ASN A 55 2.11 -9.98 12.24
CA ASN A 55 0.72 -10.41 12.26
C ASN A 55 0.55 -11.75 11.53
N PHE A 56 1.21 -11.95 10.40
CA PHE A 56 1.11 -13.19 9.63
C PHE A 56 1.69 -14.39 10.37
N VAL A 57 2.83 -14.22 11.06
CA VAL A 57 3.36 -15.26 11.96
C VAL A 57 2.33 -15.63 13.03
N ASN A 58 1.65 -14.65 13.60
CA ASN A 58 0.58 -14.92 14.57
C ASN A 58 -0.60 -15.65 13.93
N GLU A 59 -1.06 -15.26 12.74
CA GLU A 59 -2.15 -15.99 12.05
C GLU A 59 -1.78 -17.45 11.76
N ILE A 60 -0.55 -17.71 11.31
CA ILE A 60 -0.03 -19.07 11.10
C ILE A 60 -0.04 -19.86 12.42
N ALA A 61 0.43 -19.25 13.51
CA ALA A 61 0.54 -19.93 14.80
C ALA A 61 -0.79 -20.44 15.37
N PHE A 62 -1.93 -19.86 14.94
CA PHE A 62 -3.27 -20.26 15.38
C PHE A 62 -4.06 -21.04 14.31
N ASN A 63 -3.43 -21.40 13.19
CA ASN A 63 -4.04 -22.23 12.15
C ASN A 63 -3.44 -23.64 12.18
N GLU A 64 -4.19 -24.63 12.66
CA GLU A 64 -3.67 -26.01 12.83
C GLU A 64 -3.19 -26.65 11.52
N GLU A 65 -3.82 -26.36 10.39
CA GLU A 65 -3.48 -26.94 9.09
C GLU A 65 -2.14 -26.39 8.57
N ILE A 66 -1.96 -25.08 8.63
CA ILE A 66 -0.73 -24.40 8.15
C ILE A 66 0.40 -24.47 9.16
N TYR A 67 0.12 -24.43 10.46
CA TYR A 67 1.14 -24.45 11.51
C TYR A 67 2.10 -25.64 11.40
N SER A 68 1.60 -26.81 10.97
CA SER A 68 2.41 -28.03 10.79
C SER A 68 3.62 -27.84 9.85
N TYR A 69 3.55 -26.92 8.89
CA TYR A 69 4.67 -26.58 7.99
C TYR A 69 5.77 -25.75 8.66
N PHE A 70 5.49 -25.19 9.84
CA PHE A 70 6.35 -24.24 10.53
C PHE A 70 6.91 -24.76 11.87
N GLU A 71 6.62 -26.01 12.25
CA GLU A 71 7.03 -26.58 13.56
C GLU A 71 8.54 -26.51 13.83
N GLU A 72 9.37 -26.69 12.79
CA GLU A 72 10.83 -26.64 12.88
C GLU A 72 11.43 -25.33 12.34
N THR A 73 10.58 -24.35 12.00
CA THR A 73 11.02 -23.11 11.38
C THR A 73 11.70 -22.18 12.40
N ASN A 74 12.86 -21.63 12.02
CA ASN A 74 13.39 -20.46 12.71
C ASN A 74 12.52 -19.24 12.38
N ILE A 75 11.63 -18.89 13.32
CA ILE A 75 10.66 -17.81 13.16
C ILE A 75 11.32 -16.45 12.95
N GLU A 76 12.43 -16.15 13.62
CA GLU A 76 13.15 -14.89 13.45
C GLU A 76 13.66 -14.75 12.01
N ARG A 77 14.32 -15.78 11.48
CA ARG A 77 14.78 -15.81 10.08
C ARG A 77 13.60 -15.74 9.12
N PHE A 78 12.51 -16.46 9.38
CA PHE A 78 11.33 -16.44 8.52
C PHE A 78 10.74 -15.02 8.42
N THR A 79 10.52 -14.36 9.55
CA THR A 79 10.00 -13.00 9.61
C THR A 79 10.92 -12.03 8.87
N GLU A 80 12.23 -12.10 9.10
CA GLU A 80 13.22 -11.27 8.40
C GLU A 80 13.13 -11.44 6.87
N LYS A 81 13.14 -12.69 6.38
CA LYS A 81 13.07 -12.95 4.93
C LYS A 81 11.72 -12.59 4.33
N LEU A 82 10.62 -12.74 5.07
CA LEU A 82 9.31 -12.29 4.62
C LEU A 82 9.30 -10.76 4.47
N VAL A 83 9.82 -10.01 5.44
CA VAL A 83 9.90 -8.54 5.36
C VAL A 83 10.72 -8.11 4.15
N GLU A 84 11.89 -8.73 3.91
CA GLU A 84 12.68 -8.46 2.70
C GLU A 84 11.91 -8.74 1.41
N GLN A 85 11.21 -9.88 1.34
CA GLN A 85 10.43 -10.29 0.18
C GLN A 85 9.30 -9.28 -0.10
N LEU A 86 8.55 -8.87 0.94
CA LEU A 86 7.50 -7.87 0.82
C LEU A 86 8.07 -6.51 0.41
N CYS A 87 9.25 -6.14 0.91
CA CYS A 87 9.91 -4.89 0.55
C CYS A 87 10.27 -4.87 -0.94
N VAL A 88 10.90 -5.93 -1.46
CA VAL A 88 11.24 -6.03 -2.90
C VAL A 88 9.99 -6.05 -3.76
N MET A 89 8.99 -6.86 -3.40
CA MET A 89 7.72 -6.98 -4.15
C MET A 89 6.92 -5.67 -4.18
N SER A 90 7.06 -4.83 -3.16
CA SER A 90 6.42 -3.52 -3.09
C SER A 90 7.25 -2.39 -3.74
N ASN A 91 8.35 -2.74 -4.43
CA ASN A 91 9.31 -1.80 -5.03
C ASN A 91 9.99 -0.88 -3.99
N GLY A 92 10.24 -1.42 -2.79
CA GLY A 92 11.05 -0.78 -1.75
C GLY A 92 12.55 -0.92 -2.02
N PRO A 93 13.40 -0.26 -1.19
CA PRO A 93 14.84 -0.17 -1.42
C PRO A 93 15.64 -1.42 -0.99
N CYS A 94 14.95 -2.50 -0.60
CA CYS A 94 15.59 -3.69 -0.04
C CYS A 94 16.16 -4.62 -1.11
N THR A 95 17.01 -5.53 -0.67
CA THR A 95 17.44 -6.69 -1.45
C THR A 95 16.96 -7.94 -0.73
N TYR A 96 16.35 -8.86 -1.46
CA TYR A 96 16.02 -10.17 -0.91
C TYR A 96 17.29 -11.03 -0.86
N THR A 97 17.57 -11.57 0.30
CA THR A 97 18.81 -12.33 0.57
C THR A 97 18.56 -13.81 0.88
N GLY A 98 17.31 -14.26 0.75
CA GLY A 98 16.92 -15.65 0.98
C GLY A 98 17.05 -16.54 -0.26
N ASP A 99 16.70 -17.80 -0.07
CA ASP A 99 16.64 -18.81 -1.12
C ASP A 99 15.41 -18.59 -2.04
N SER A 100 15.42 -19.13 -3.27
CA SER A 100 14.27 -18.98 -4.17
C SER A 100 12.99 -19.64 -3.63
N MET A 101 11.81 -19.18 -4.07
CA MET A 101 10.54 -19.78 -3.65
C MET A 101 10.47 -21.26 -4.01
N ALA A 102 10.99 -21.67 -5.17
CA ALA A 102 11.11 -23.08 -5.55
C ALA A 102 11.98 -23.90 -4.58
N GLN A 103 13.11 -23.35 -4.11
CA GLN A 103 14.00 -24.04 -3.17
C GLN A 103 13.36 -24.17 -1.78
N VAL A 104 12.77 -23.08 -1.28
CA VAL A 104 12.19 -23.05 0.07
C VAL A 104 11.00 -24.01 0.19
N HIS A 105 10.18 -24.14 -0.85
CA HIS A 105 8.95 -24.92 -0.81
C HIS A 105 9.08 -26.32 -1.44
N ALA A 106 10.28 -26.71 -1.87
CA ALA A 106 10.53 -28.01 -2.49
C ALA A 106 10.20 -29.16 -1.52
N GLY A 107 9.45 -30.15 -2.01
CA GLY A 107 9.15 -31.38 -1.24
C GLY A 107 8.09 -31.22 -0.15
N MET A 108 7.56 -30.01 0.08
CA MET A 108 6.53 -29.75 1.09
C MET A 108 5.14 -30.29 0.71
N GLN A 109 4.91 -30.69 -0.55
CA GLN A 109 3.61 -31.19 -1.03
C GLN A 109 2.46 -30.18 -0.80
N ILE A 110 2.74 -28.89 -1.02
CA ILE A 110 1.76 -27.80 -0.87
C ILE A 110 0.66 -27.97 -1.91
N THR A 111 -0.57 -28.19 -1.43
CA THR A 111 -1.77 -28.29 -2.27
C THR A 111 -2.35 -26.91 -2.53
N GLU A 112 -3.28 -26.84 -3.48
CA GLU A 112 -4.11 -25.65 -3.70
C GLU A 112 -4.84 -25.19 -2.44
N ASN A 113 -5.32 -26.13 -1.61
CA ASN A 113 -6.01 -25.81 -0.36
C ASN A 113 -5.05 -25.13 0.63
N HIS A 114 -3.88 -25.71 0.85
CA HIS A 114 -2.86 -25.15 1.75
C HIS A 114 -2.43 -23.75 1.29
N PHE A 115 -2.21 -23.58 -0.01
CA PHE A 115 -1.82 -22.28 -0.57
C PHE A 115 -2.92 -21.22 -0.36
N ASN A 116 -4.18 -21.54 -0.69
CA ASN A 116 -5.28 -20.58 -0.53
C ASN A 116 -5.51 -20.22 0.93
N LEU A 117 -5.43 -21.21 1.83
CA LEU A 117 -5.53 -20.96 3.27
C LEU A 117 -4.39 -20.03 3.75
N THR A 118 -3.17 -20.22 3.25
CA THR A 118 -2.05 -19.32 3.56
C THR A 118 -2.28 -17.90 3.05
N VAL A 119 -2.89 -17.73 1.86
CA VAL A 119 -3.30 -16.43 1.35
C VAL A 119 -4.34 -15.77 2.25
N ASP A 120 -5.33 -16.51 2.73
CA ASP A 120 -6.37 -15.98 3.64
C ASP A 120 -5.77 -15.49 4.97
N LEU A 121 -4.81 -16.24 5.54
CA LEU A 121 -4.06 -15.82 6.73
C LEU A 121 -3.24 -14.54 6.45
N PHE A 122 -2.65 -14.41 5.27
CA PHE A 122 -1.91 -13.22 4.90
C PHE A 122 -2.83 -11.99 4.73
N VAL A 123 -4.03 -12.17 4.18
CA VAL A 123 -5.06 -11.13 4.11
C VAL A 123 -5.47 -10.69 5.53
N ALA A 124 -5.74 -11.63 6.43
CA ALA A 124 -6.07 -11.31 7.82
C ALA A 124 -4.95 -10.51 8.52
N ALA A 125 -3.69 -10.84 8.25
CA ALA A 125 -2.55 -10.11 8.78
C ALA A 125 -2.48 -8.65 8.28
N MET A 126 -2.77 -8.43 7.00
CA MET A 126 -2.86 -7.09 6.41
C MET A 126 -4.06 -6.29 6.93
N ASP A 127 -5.20 -6.95 7.15
CA ASP A 127 -6.38 -6.33 7.77
C ASP A 127 -6.07 -5.86 9.19
N LYS A 128 -5.41 -6.68 10.01
CA LYS A 128 -4.94 -6.30 11.36
C LYS A 128 -3.91 -5.17 11.33
N ALA A 129 -3.17 -5.04 10.24
CA ALA A 129 -2.24 -3.93 10.01
C ALA A 129 -2.93 -2.69 9.41
N GLU A 130 -4.26 -2.71 9.25
CA GLU A 130 -5.10 -1.65 8.68
C GLU A 130 -4.67 -1.25 7.26
N VAL A 131 -4.17 -2.20 6.47
CA VAL A 131 -3.80 -1.94 5.08
C VAL A 131 -5.08 -1.80 4.25
N PRO A 132 -5.28 -0.70 3.50
CA PRO A 132 -6.44 -0.56 2.63
C PRO A 132 -6.51 -1.69 1.59
N HIS A 133 -7.70 -2.27 1.38
CA HIS A 133 -7.93 -3.40 0.47
C HIS A 133 -7.33 -3.20 -0.95
N ARG A 134 -7.32 -1.95 -1.46
CA ARG A 134 -6.67 -1.62 -2.74
C ARG A 134 -5.19 -1.98 -2.74
N LEU A 135 -4.47 -1.66 -1.66
CA LEU A 135 -3.03 -1.93 -1.53
C LEU A 135 -2.77 -3.41 -1.27
N GLN A 136 -3.62 -4.08 -0.49
CA GLN A 136 -3.55 -5.53 -0.30
C GLN A 136 -3.59 -6.26 -1.65
N ASN A 137 -4.56 -5.94 -2.50
CA ASN A 137 -4.69 -6.53 -3.83
C ASN A 137 -3.46 -6.28 -4.72
N GLN A 138 -2.83 -5.10 -4.59
CA GLN A 138 -1.61 -4.79 -5.35
C GLN A 138 -0.43 -5.65 -4.88
N LEU A 139 -0.28 -5.85 -3.58
CA LEU A 139 0.76 -6.71 -3.02
C LEU A 139 0.52 -8.19 -3.36
N LEU A 140 -0.71 -8.68 -3.18
CA LEU A 140 -1.10 -10.05 -3.53
C LEU A 140 -0.86 -10.36 -5.02
N LYS A 141 -1.12 -9.39 -5.90
CA LYS A 141 -0.84 -9.54 -7.33
C LYS A 141 0.64 -9.77 -7.62
N GLU A 142 1.54 -9.10 -6.88
CA GLU A 142 2.98 -9.30 -7.03
C GLU A 142 3.41 -10.66 -6.46
N MET A 143 2.89 -11.04 -5.29
CA MET A 143 3.15 -12.35 -4.67
C MET A 143 2.67 -13.51 -5.54
N ALA A 144 1.49 -13.39 -6.17
CA ALA A 144 0.89 -14.43 -7.00
C ALA A 144 1.77 -14.87 -8.18
N LYS A 145 2.73 -14.05 -8.61
CA LYS A 145 3.71 -14.42 -9.66
C LYS A 145 4.62 -15.59 -9.26
N THR A 146 4.78 -15.82 -7.97
CA THR A 146 5.63 -16.90 -7.43
C THR A 146 4.86 -18.18 -7.10
N ARG A 147 3.54 -18.18 -7.29
CA ARG A 147 2.65 -19.29 -6.92
C ARG A 147 3.06 -20.64 -7.50
N ASP A 148 3.36 -20.67 -8.80
CA ASP A 148 3.67 -21.91 -9.52
C ASP A 148 5.02 -22.53 -9.12
N GLU A 149 5.84 -21.79 -8.36
CA GLU A 149 7.09 -22.30 -7.78
C GLU A 149 6.86 -23.05 -6.47
N MET A 150 5.72 -22.82 -5.80
CA MET A 150 5.42 -23.38 -4.47
C MET A 150 4.52 -24.61 -4.52
N LEU A 151 3.59 -24.64 -5.48
CA LEU A 151 2.62 -25.71 -5.58
C LEU A 151 3.26 -27.04 -5.98
N TYR A 152 2.76 -28.10 -5.36
CA TYR A 152 3.02 -29.47 -5.78
C TYR A 152 2.48 -29.70 -7.20
N LYS A 153 3.26 -30.39 -8.04
CA LYS A 153 2.92 -30.74 -9.43
C LYS A 153 2.76 -32.24 -9.60
#